data_AF-A0A417HLE4-F1
#
_entry.id   AF-A0A417HLE4-F1
#
_cell.length_a   1.000
_cell.length_b   1.000
_cell.length_c   1.000
_cell.angle_alpha   90.00
_cell.angle_beta   90.00
_cell.angle_gamma   90.00
#
_symmetry.space_group_name_H-M   'P 1'
#
loop_
_entity.id
_entity.type
_entity.pdbx_description
1 polymer ?
#
loop_
_entity_poly.entity_id
_entity_poly.type
_entity_poly.pdbx_seq_one_letter_code
_entity_poly.pdbx_strand_id
1 'polypeptide(L)'
;MKTALKRKLQSQRGASLLLALLFLALCSLVSATILMAAVSNAGKARSNLREHQSYLALSSAVDLICDEIVRSEYQGIYNYKEVVEETPVKDPETGEETIETTTYYYFTQLEGSCTRKGADTESQLTGLLKKDLDTLFAQQIESTLDRGKFATWTLQSGGTFNHTWKVHPQTGTALDEKEVEVQLKVVKESYAIELTAQLDGYQLSAELTPSTNRPSLPGTLSQGDNKTEPLQWKVGWITTGEEEE
;
A
#
# COMPACT_ATOMS: atom_id res chain seq x y z
N MET A 1 -4.70 -1.09 -79.61
CA MET A 1 -5.51 -1.12 -78.36
C MET A 1 -5.77 0.27 -77.76
N LYS A 2 -4.76 1.15 -77.62
CA LYS A 2 -4.92 2.53 -77.10
C LYS A 2 -5.92 3.43 -77.87
N THR A 3 -6.00 3.31 -79.20
CA THR A 3 -6.89 4.13 -80.05
C THR A 3 -8.38 3.77 -79.92
N ALA A 4 -8.71 2.50 -79.68
CA ALA A 4 -10.08 2.05 -79.48
C ALA A 4 -10.66 2.49 -78.13
N LEU A 5 -9.83 2.52 -77.08
CA LEU A 5 -10.20 3.07 -75.76
C LEU A 5 -10.50 4.58 -75.85
N LYS A 6 -9.64 5.34 -76.54
CA LYS A 6 -9.78 6.79 -76.72
C LYS A 6 -11.07 7.15 -77.47
N ARG A 7 -11.43 6.36 -78.49
CA ARG A 7 -12.68 6.53 -79.25
C ARG A 7 -13.93 6.17 -78.43
N LYS A 8 -13.85 5.15 -77.55
CA LYS A 8 -14.95 4.85 -76.62
C LYS A 8 -15.13 5.97 -75.59
N LEU A 9 -14.05 6.48 -75.00
CA LEU A 9 -14.04 7.61 -74.05
C LEU A 9 -14.66 8.90 -74.63
N GLN A 10 -14.47 9.17 -75.92
CA GLN A 10 -15.01 10.35 -76.62
C GLN A 10 -16.44 10.17 -77.16
N SER A 11 -17.05 8.98 -77.02
CA SER A 11 -18.44 8.75 -77.42
C SER A 11 -19.41 9.14 -76.31
N GLN A 12 -20.63 9.59 -76.64
CA GLN A 12 -21.66 9.90 -75.62
C GLN A 12 -21.89 8.74 -74.63
N ARG A 13 -21.84 7.49 -75.12
CA ARG A 13 -21.96 6.29 -74.28
C ARG A 13 -20.76 6.09 -73.35
N GLY A 14 -19.54 6.46 -73.77
CA GLY A 14 -18.35 6.38 -72.92
C GLY A 14 -18.29 7.48 -71.87
N ALA A 15 -18.78 8.69 -72.19
CA ALA A 15 -18.94 9.77 -71.22
C ALA A 15 -19.90 9.37 -70.08
N SER A 16 -21.02 8.72 -70.40
CA SER A 16 -21.96 8.18 -69.40
C SER A 16 -21.33 7.06 -68.54
N LEU A 17 -20.54 6.17 -69.15
CA LEU A 17 -19.83 5.10 -68.42
C LEU A 17 -18.74 5.65 -67.49
N LEU A 18 -18.02 6.69 -67.92
CA LEU A 18 -17.06 7.42 -67.09
C LEU A 18 -17.75 8.10 -65.90
N LEU A 19 -18.90 8.74 -66.14
CA LEU A 19 -19.67 9.37 -65.07
C LEU A 19 -20.14 8.33 -64.04
N ALA A 20 -20.58 7.16 -64.49
CA ALA A 20 -20.97 6.07 -63.60
C ALA A 20 -19.79 5.51 -62.79
N LEU A 21 -18.61 5.37 -63.40
CA LEU A 21 -17.38 4.97 -62.70
C LEU A 21 -16.91 6.01 -61.69
N LEU A 22 -17.00 7.30 -62.04
CA LEU A 22 -16.66 8.40 -61.15
C LEU A 22 -17.64 8.49 -59.97
N PHE A 23 -18.93 8.28 -60.22
CA PHE A 23 -19.94 8.18 -59.17
C PHE A 23 -19.69 6.98 -58.26
N LEU A 24 -19.39 5.80 -58.80
CA LEU A 24 -19.02 4.63 -58.01
C LEU A 24 -17.76 4.87 -57.15
N ALA A 25 -16.75 5.54 -57.70
CA ALA A 25 -15.53 5.90 -56.98
C ALA A 25 -15.79 6.93 -55.87
N LEU A 26 -16.68 7.90 -56.11
CA LEU A 26 -17.11 8.85 -55.08
C LEU A 26 -17.89 8.13 -53.97
N CYS A 27 -18.84 7.26 -54.34
CA CYS A 27 -19.61 6.47 -53.38
C CYS A 27 -18.70 5.55 -52.54
N SER A 28 -17.71 4.90 -53.15
CA SER A 28 -16.78 4.04 -52.40
C SER A 28 -15.88 4.85 -51.47
N LEU A 29 -15.41 6.03 -51.90
CA LEU A 29 -14.60 6.92 -51.08
C LEU A 29 -15.40 7.45 -49.87
N VAL A 30 -16.63 7.92 -50.09
CA VAL A 30 -17.52 8.38 -49.00
C VAL A 30 -17.87 7.23 -48.05
N SER A 31 -18.12 6.02 -48.57
CA SER A 31 -18.41 4.86 -47.72
C SER A 31 -17.19 4.48 -46.87
N ALA A 32 -15.99 4.50 -47.46
CA ALA A 32 -14.74 4.20 -46.76
C ALA A 32 -14.43 5.22 -45.66
N THR A 33 -14.65 6.52 -45.90
CA THR A 33 -14.40 7.56 -44.89
C THR A 33 -15.38 7.46 -43.72
N ILE A 34 -16.67 7.23 -43.99
CA ILE A 34 -17.68 7.01 -42.93
C ILE A 34 -17.32 5.77 -42.11
N LEU A 35 -16.95 4.67 -42.76
CA LEU A 35 -16.56 3.43 -42.07
C LEU A 35 -15.31 3.66 -41.20
N MET A 36 -14.27 4.32 -41.71
CA MET A 36 -13.06 4.64 -40.93
C MET A 36 -13.37 5.54 -39.74
N ALA A 37 -14.22 6.56 -39.91
CA ALA A 37 -14.64 7.44 -38.81
C ALA A 37 -15.43 6.65 -37.74
N ALA A 38 -16.35 5.80 -38.16
CA ALA A 38 -17.12 4.94 -37.24
C ALA A 38 -16.24 3.94 -36.50
N VAL A 39 -15.31 3.28 -37.19
CA VAL A 39 -14.36 2.33 -36.59
C VAL A 39 -13.41 3.04 -35.63
N SER A 40 -12.90 4.23 -35.99
CA SER A 40 -12.05 5.03 -35.12
C SER A 40 -12.80 5.48 -33.85
N ASN A 41 -14.02 5.98 -34.00
CA ASN A 41 -14.84 6.39 -32.85
C ASN A 41 -15.25 5.21 -31.97
N ALA A 42 -15.62 4.07 -32.55
CA ALA A 42 -15.90 2.85 -31.80
C ALA A 42 -14.66 2.33 -31.05
N GLY A 43 -13.48 2.41 -31.68
CA GLY A 43 -12.21 2.10 -31.06
C GLY A 43 -11.91 3.00 -29.87
N LYS A 44 -12.05 4.32 -30.05
CA LYS A 44 -11.88 5.32 -28.97
C LYS A 44 -12.87 5.10 -27.84
N ALA A 45 -14.16 4.94 -28.13
CA ALA A 45 -15.18 4.70 -27.10
C ALA A 45 -14.89 3.44 -26.27
N ARG A 46 -14.43 2.36 -26.92
CA ARG A 46 -14.04 1.14 -26.22
C ARG A 46 -12.77 1.31 -25.40
N SER A 47 -11.80 2.07 -25.90
CA SER A 47 -10.57 2.39 -25.18
C SER A 47 -10.87 3.18 -23.90
N ASN A 48 -11.64 4.27 -24.03
CA ASN A 48 -12.03 5.11 -22.89
C ASN A 48 -12.82 4.33 -21.85
N LEU A 49 -13.72 3.42 -22.28
CA LEU A 49 -14.46 2.57 -21.35
C LEU A 49 -13.52 1.64 -20.56
N ARG A 50 -12.53 1.05 -21.23
CA ARG A 50 -11.56 0.15 -20.60
C ARG A 50 -10.68 0.89 -19.59
N GLU A 51 -10.22 2.08 -19.96
CA GLU A 51 -9.48 2.99 -19.09
C GLU A 51 -10.26 3.32 -17.81
N HIS A 52 -11.51 3.77 -17.95
CA HIS A 52 -12.36 4.07 -16.79
C HIS A 52 -12.59 2.84 -15.91
N GLN A 53 -12.75 1.66 -16.51
CA GLN A 53 -12.90 0.41 -15.78
C GLN A 53 -11.64 0.06 -14.97
N SER A 54 -10.46 0.13 -15.58
CA SER A 54 -9.19 -0.13 -14.89
C SER A 54 -8.96 0.84 -13.75
N TYR A 55 -9.24 2.13 -13.97
CA TYR A 55 -9.14 3.14 -12.92
C TYR A 55 -10.09 2.87 -11.75
N LEU A 56 -11.36 2.52 -12.01
CA LEU A 56 -12.34 2.21 -10.96
C LEU A 56 -11.94 0.97 -10.16
N ALA A 57 -11.44 -0.07 -10.83
CA ALA A 57 -10.91 -1.27 -10.18
C ALA A 57 -9.72 -0.94 -9.28
N LEU A 58 -8.80 -0.11 -9.77
CA LEU A 58 -7.61 0.31 -9.04
C LEU A 58 -7.95 1.17 -7.82
N SER A 59 -8.83 2.17 -8.00
CA SER A 59 -9.35 3.00 -6.90
C SER A 59 -10.03 2.14 -5.85
N SER A 60 -10.93 1.23 -6.26
CA SER A 60 -11.62 0.34 -5.33
C SER A 60 -10.65 -0.53 -4.54
N ALA A 61 -9.61 -1.09 -5.17
CA ALA A 61 -8.61 -1.90 -4.48
C ALA A 61 -7.82 -1.07 -3.45
N VAL A 62 -7.39 0.14 -3.82
CA VAL A 62 -6.67 1.03 -2.90
C VAL A 62 -7.58 1.49 -1.77
N ASP A 63 -8.83 1.87 -2.05
CA ASP A 63 -9.81 2.28 -1.05
C ASP A 63 -10.07 1.16 -0.03
N LEU A 64 -10.18 -0.09 -0.47
CA LEU A 64 -10.36 -1.24 0.43
C LEU A 64 -9.18 -1.42 1.39
N ILE A 65 -7.95 -1.30 0.89
CA ILE A 65 -6.75 -1.41 1.74
C ILE A 65 -6.65 -0.22 2.68
N CYS A 66 -6.84 1.00 2.16
CA CYS A 66 -6.87 2.22 2.97
C CYS A 66 -7.90 2.11 4.09
N ASP A 67 -9.12 1.66 3.79
CA ASP A 67 -10.19 1.47 4.76
C ASP A 67 -9.83 0.44 5.83
N GLU A 68 -9.21 -0.68 5.45
CA GLU A 68 -8.77 -1.69 6.42
C GLU A 68 -7.66 -1.16 7.33
N ILE A 69 -6.69 -0.42 6.80
CA ILE A 69 -5.62 0.21 7.61
C ILE A 69 -6.23 1.27 8.54
N VAL A 70 -7.12 2.14 8.04
CA VAL A 70 -7.78 3.18 8.83
C VAL A 70 -8.69 2.58 9.90
N ARG A 71 -9.28 1.41 9.66
CA ARG A 71 -10.07 0.69 10.67
C ARG A 71 -9.23 -0.10 11.65
N SER A 72 -7.91 -0.14 11.47
CA SER A 72 -7.02 -0.89 12.33
C SER A 72 -6.19 0.02 13.23
N GLU A 73 -5.62 -0.57 14.28
CA GLU A 73 -4.70 0.09 15.19
C GLU A 73 -3.59 -0.86 15.63
N TYR A 74 -2.43 -0.29 15.96
CA TYR A 74 -1.28 -1.04 16.45
C TYR A 74 -0.92 -0.61 17.88
N GLN A 75 -0.63 -1.59 18.73
CA GLN A 75 -0.08 -1.36 20.06
C GLN A 75 1.23 -2.13 20.23
N GLY A 76 2.29 -1.43 20.63
CA GLY A 76 3.53 -2.08 21.07
C GLY A 76 3.32 -2.76 22.42
N ILE A 77 3.88 -3.95 22.60
CA ILE A 77 3.79 -4.70 23.86
C ILE A 77 5.19 -4.92 24.41
N TYR A 78 5.35 -4.75 25.72
CA TYR A 78 6.62 -5.01 26.39
C TYR A 78 6.41 -5.54 27.81
N ASN A 79 7.41 -6.27 28.30
CA ASN A 79 7.53 -6.70 29.67
C ASN A 79 8.71 -5.98 30.34
N TYR A 80 8.47 -5.44 31.54
CA TYR A 80 9.51 -4.87 32.38
C TYR A 80 9.51 -5.55 33.75
N LYS A 81 10.70 -5.89 34.25
CA LYS A 81 10.85 -6.52 35.55
C LYS A 81 12.03 -5.94 36.32
N GLU A 82 11.79 -5.66 37.59
CA GLU A 82 12.81 -5.37 38.58
C GLU A 82 12.97 -6.58 39.50
N VAL A 83 14.22 -6.97 39.78
CA VAL A 83 14.56 -8.05 40.72
C VAL A 83 15.59 -7.49 41.68
N VAL A 84 15.28 -7.58 42.97
CA VAL A 84 16.18 -7.17 44.05
C VAL A 84 16.82 -8.44 44.60
N GLU A 85 18.15 -8.52 44.53
CA GLU A 85 18.94 -9.59 45.12
C GLU A 85 19.66 -9.07 46.36
N GLU A 86 19.48 -9.79 47.47
CA GLU A 86 20.15 -9.53 48.73
C GLU A 86 21.27 -10.55 48.93
N THR A 87 22.50 -10.05 49.01
CA THR A 87 23.69 -10.86 49.19
C THR A 87 24.32 -10.58 50.55
N PRO A 88 24.52 -11.59 51.42
CA PRO A 88 25.24 -11.39 52.66
C PRO A 88 26.72 -11.19 52.35
N VAL A 89 27.27 -10.06 52.81
CA VAL A 89 28.68 -9.69 52.67
C VAL A 89 29.29 -9.62 54.05
N LYS A 90 30.36 -10.38 54.24
CA LYS A 90 31.11 -10.42 55.49
C LYS A 90 32.24 -9.40 55.44
N ASP A 91 32.26 -8.51 56.42
CA ASP A 91 33.35 -7.55 56.60
C ASP A 91 34.65 -8.32 56.91
N PRO A 92 35.71 -8.15 56.09
CA PRO A 92 36.96 -8.87 56.27
C PRO A 92 37.76 -8.45 57.52
N GLU A 93 37.49 -7.27 58.10
CA GLU A 93 38.17 -6.76 59.29
C GLU A 93 37.40 -7.06 60.59
N THR A 94 36.08 -6.90 60.58
CA THR A 94 35.25 -7.06 61.79
C THR A 94 34.58 -8.43 61.90
N GLY A 95 34.45 -9.15 60.77
CA GLY A 95 33.75 -10.44 60.68
C GLY A 95 32.23 -10.33 60.80
N GLU A 96 31.67 -9.12 60.81
CA GLU A 96 30.24 -8.83 60.84
C GLU A 96 29.60 -9.11 59.47
N GLU A 97 28.41 -9.69 59.46
CA GLU A 97 27.64 -9.92 58.23
C GLU A 97 26.68 -8.76 57.99
N THR A 98 26.78 -8.15 56.82
CA THR A 98 25.88 -7.11 56.34
C THR A 98 25.14 -7.59 55.10
N ILE A 99 23.98 -7.03 54.81
CA ILE A 99 23.23 -7.34 53.58
C ILE A 99 23.53 -6.25 52.57
N GLU A 100 24.14 -6.62 51.45
CA GLU A 100 24.21 -5.76 50.27
C GLU A 100 23.04 -6.08 49.34
N THR A 101 22.40 -5.02 48.82
CA THR A 101 21.26 -5.14 47.91
C THR A 101 21.68 -4.71 46.52
N THR A 102 21.50 -5.59 45.53
CA THR A 102 21.70 -5.28 44.11
C THR A 102 20.38 -5.39 43.37
N THR A 103 20.02 -4.33 42.64
CA THR A 103 18.80 -4.31 41.82
C THR A 103 19.14 -4.57 40.35
N TYR A 104 18.51 -5.58 39.77
CA TYR A 104 18.59 -5.94 38.36
C TYR A 104 17.31 -5.57 37.61
N TYR A 105 17.48 -4.97 36.44
CA TYR A 105 16.38 -4.60 35.55
C TYR A 105 16.38 -5.47 34.30
N TYR A 106 15.20 -5.91 33.88
CA TYR A 106 14.99 -6.75 32.71
C TYR A 106 13.95 -6.08 31.82
N PHE A 107 14.23 -6.00 30.52
CA PHE A 107 13.31 -5.46 29.54
C PHE A 107 13.20 -6.40 28.34
N THR A 108 11.97 -6.68 27.93
CA THR A 108 11.68 -7.54 26.77
C THR A 108 10.53 -6.95 25.99
N GLN A 109 10.76 -6.60 24.73
CA GLN A 109 9.69 -6.29 23.79
C GLN A 109 9.02 -7.59 23.33
N LEU A 110 7.72 -7.67 23.53
CA LEU A 110 6.87 -8.75 23.05
C LEU A 110 6.35 -8.42 21.65
N GLU A 111 5.74 -9.40 20.97
CA GLU A 111 5.05 -9.13 19.71
C GLU A 111 3.92 -8.12 19.94
N GLY A 112 3.81 -7.12 19.08
CA GLY A 112 2.75 -6.13 19.15
C GLY A 112 1.35 -6.71 18.92
N SER A 113 0.34 -5.84 18.94
CA SER A 113 -1.05 -6.21 18.61
C SER A 113 -1.59 -5.31 17.52
N CYS A 114 -2.15 -5.92 16.46
CA CYS A 114 -2.83 -5.22 15.37
C CYS A 114 -4.31 -5.59 15.36
N THR A 115 -5.17 -4.75 15.92
CA THR A 115 -6.61 -5.04 16.04
C THR A 115 -7.44 -4.08 15.20
N ARG A 116 -8.68 -4.46 14.91
CA ARG A 116 -9.66 -3.50 14.39
C ARG A 116 -10.07 -2.55 15.51
N LYS A 117 -10.13 -1.24 15.24
CA LYS A 117 -10.54 -0.20 16.19
C LYS A 117 -11.84 -0.57 16.90
N GLY A 118 -11.81 -0.56 18.23
CA GLY A 118 -12.97 -0.87 19.06
C GLY A 118 -13.40 -2.33 19.05
N ALA A 119 -12.57 -3.25 18.54
CA ALA A 119 -12.80 -4.68 18.58
C ALA A 119 -11.51 -5.42 18.96
N ASP A 120 -11.63 -6.54 19.67
CA ASP A 120 -10.48 -7.41 19.99
C ASP A 120 -10.16 -8.40 18.85
N THR A 121 -10.70 -8.17 17.66
CA THR A 121 -10.45 -9.02 16.48
C THR A 121 -9.16 -8.58 15.79
N GLU A 122 -8.28 -9.53 15.50
CA GLU A 122 -7.09 -9.31 14.68
C GLU A 122 -7.47 -8.70 13.33
N SER A 123 -6.71 -7.68 12.94
CA SER A 123 -6.85 -7.03 11.64
C SER A 123 -6.04 -7.76 10.57
N GLN A 124 -6.33 -7.50 9.29
CA GLN A 124 -5.51 -8.04 8.20
C GLN A 124 -4.09 -7.44 8.18
N LEU A 125 -3.85 -6.33 8.88
CA LEU A 125 -2.51 -5.76 9.12
C LEU A 125 -1.59 -6.71 9.89
N THR A 126 -2.14 -7.62 10.70
CA THR A 126 -1.39 -8.51 11.60
C THR A 126 -0.38 -9.36 10.85
N GLY A 127 -0.73 -9.87 9.68
CA GLY A 127 0.16 -10.73 8.88
C GLY A 127 1.21 -9.96 8.05
N LEU A 128 0.97 -8.68 7.78
CA LEU A 128 1.77 -7.89 6.83
C LEU A 128 2.70 -6.91 7.53
N LEU A 129 2.14 -5.96 8.30
CA LEU A 129 2.91 -4.80 8.78
C LEU A 129 3.38 -4.93 10.22
N LYS A 130 2.85 -5.89 10.99
CA LYS A 130 3.14 -6.06 12.41
C LYS A 130 4.63 -6.08 12.72
N LYS A 131 5.41 -6.88 11.97
CA LYS A 131 6.86 -7.00 12.18
C LYS A 131 7.62 -5.71 11.90
N ASP A 132 7.17 -4.91 10.93
CA ASP A 132 7.76 -3.60 10.66
C ASP A 132 7.48 -2.65 11.82
N LEU A 133 6.23 -2.62 12.30
CA LEU A 133 5.81 -1.77 13.41
C LEU A 133 6.51 -2.15 14.72
N ASP A 134 6.69 -3.45 14.98
CA ASP A 134 7.49 -3.96 16.08
C ASP A 134 8.96 -3.53 15.94
N THR A 135 9.51 -3.56 14.73
CA THR A 135 10.89 -3.10 14.48
C THR A 135 11.03 -1.58 14.68
N LEU A 136 10.04 -0.78 14.30
CA LEU A 136 10.07 0.66 14.56
C LEU A 136 9.89 0.98 16.04
N PHE A 137 9.04 0.24 16.75
CA PHE A 137 8.89 0.39 18.19
C PHE A 137 10.18 0.01 18.93
N ALA A 138 10.88 -1.02 18.49
CA ALA A 138 12.21 -1.38 18.99
C ALA A 138 13.19 -0.20 18.90
N GLN A 139 13.24 0.48 17.75
CA GLN A 139 14.10 1.66 17.55
C GLN A 139 13.72 2.81 18.49
N GLN A 140 12.41 3.01 18.72
CA GLN A 140 11.95 3.99 19.70
C GLN A 140 12.41 3.62 21.11
N ILE A 141 12.34 2.35 21.49
CA ILE A 141 12.82 1.86 22.78
C ILE A 141 14.33 2.09 22.93
N GLU A 142 15.14 1.73 21.93
CA GLU A 142 16.61 1.94 21.94
C GLU A 142 17.00 3.42 22.04
N SER A 143 16.22 4.32 21.44
CA SER A 143 16.49 5.76 21.55
C SER A 143 16.07 6.36 22.90
N THR A 144 15.17 5.68 23.62
CA THR A 144 14.58 6.21 24.87
C THR A 144 15.27 5.66 26.12
N LEU A 145 15.64 4.38 26.11
CA LEU A 145 16.21 3.70 27.27
C LEU A 145 17.69 3.43 27.07
N ASP A 146 18.44 3.57 28.16
CA ASP A 146 19.85 3.16 28.21
C ASP A 146 19.93 1.64 28.41
N ARG A 147 20.29 0.92 27.34
CA ARG A 147 20.53 -0.53 27.36
C ARG A 147 21.48 -0.96 28.49
N GLY A 148 22.46 -0.13 28.86
CA GLY A 148 23.44 -0.44 29.91
C GLY A 148 22.83 -0.62 31.30
N LYS A 149 21.59 -0.16 31.53
CA LYS A 149 20.88 -0.32 32.80
C LYS A 149 20.20 -1.68 32.96
N PHE A 150 20.13 -2.48 31.90
CA PHE A 150 19.35 -3.71 31.89
C PHE A 150 20.24 -4.94 31.83
N ALA A 151 20.03 -5.87 32.77
CA ALA A 151 20.66 -7.19 32.79
C ALA A 151 20.21 -8.06 31.61
N THR A 152 18.95 -7.88 31.17
CA THR A 152 18.43 -8.47 29.93
C THR A 152 17.75 -7.42 29.10
N TRP A 153 18.07 -7.45 27.80
CA TRP A 153 17.56 -6.53 26.81
C TRP A 153 17.19 -7.31 25.56
N THR A 154 15.90 -7.45 25.29
CA THR A 154 15.39 -8.17 24.11
C THR A 154 14.42 -7.28 23.37
N LEU A 155 14.67 -7.09 22.07
CA LEU A 155 13.84 -6.28 21.20
C LEU A 155 13.48 -7.05 19.93
N GLN A 156 12.35 -6.69 19.35
CA GLN A 156 11.93 -7.21 18.05
C GLN A 156 12.76 -6.58 16.94
N SER A 157 12.95 -7.30 15.84
CA SER A 157 13.68 -6.80 14.68
C SER A 157 13.31 -7.56 13.39
N GLY A 158 13.84 -7.09 12.26
CA GLY A 158 13.73 -7.80 10.99
C GLY A 158 12.46 -7.50 10.20
N GLY A 159 11.88 -6.31 10.39
CA GLY A 159 10.91 -5.74 9.45
C GLY A 159 11.52 -5.55 8.06
N THR A 160 10.73 -5.82 7.02
CA THR A 160 11.11 -5.69 5.61
C THR A 160 10.72 -4.35 5.02
N PHE A 161 9.76 -3.65 5.64
CA PHE A 161 9.26 -2.32 5.27
C PHE A 161 8.64 -2.22 3.87
N ASN A 162 8.60 -3.30 3.12
CA ASN A 162 8.06 -3.39 1.78
C ASN A 162 7.29 -4.71 1.67
N HIS A 163 6.03 -4.62 1.21
CA HIS A 163 5.10 -5.73 1.14
C HIS A 163 4.26 -5.65 -0.12
N THR A 164 3.71 -6.79 -0.53
CA THR A 164 2.71 -6.86 -1.60
C THR A 164 1.41 -7.39 -1.02
N TRP A 165 0.31 -6.69 -1.28
CA TRP A 165 -1.04 -7.15 -0.93
C TRP A 165 -1.88 -7.29 -2.20
N LYS A 166 -2.35 -8.50 -2.42
CA LYS A 166 -3.29 -8.86 -3.48
C LYS A 166 -4.73 -8.64 -3.01
N VAL A 167 -5.48 -7.80 -3.72
CA VAL A 167 -6.88 -7.50 -3.42
C VAL A 167 -7.72 -7.64 -4.69
N HIS A 168 -8.92 -8.18 -4.53
CA HIS A 168 -9.95 -8.18 -5.56
C HIS A 168 -10.81 -6.91 -5.39
N PRO A 169 -10.95 -6.07 -6.44
CA PRO A 169 -11.82 -4.91 -6.41
C PRO A 169 -13.27 -5.28 -6.08
N GLN A 170 -14.02 -4.30 -5.56
CA GLN A 170 -15.44 -4.44 -5.24
C GLN A 170 -16.25 -3.40 -6.04
N THR A 171 -16.17 -3.51 -7.36
CA THR A 171 -16.85 -2.62 -8.31
C THR A 171 -18.27 -3.08 -8.66
N GLY A 172 -18.63 -4.33 -8.35
CA GLY A 172 -19.89 -4.95 -8.77
C GLY A 172 -19.90 -5.34 -10.24
N THR A 173 -18.72 -5.50 -10.86
CA THR A 173 -18.55 -5.82 -12.28
C THR A 173 -17.64 -7.04 -12.47
N ALA A 174 -17.43 -7.48 -13.72
CA ALA A 174 -16.48 -8.56 -14.03
C ALA A 174 -15.02 -8.23 -13.65
N LEU A 175 -14.71 -6.98 -13.27
CA LEU A 175 -13.40 -6.58 -12.77
C LEU A 175 -13.13 -7.09 -11.35
N ASP A 176 -14.15 -7.50 -10.61
CA ASP A 176 -14.02 -8.07 -9.27
C ASP A 176 -13.32 -9.44 -9.30
N GLU A 177 -13.24 -10.07 -10.48
CA GLU A 177 -12.47 -11.29 -10.71
C GLU A 177 -10.97 -11.00 -11.00
N LYS A 178 -10.60 -9.74 -11.22
CA LYS A 178 -9.20 -9.37 -11.47
C LYS A 178 -8.50 -9.04 -10.15
N GLU A 179 -7.45 -9.78 -9.85
CA GLU A 179 -6.58 -9.46 -8.72
C GLU A 179 -5.71 -8.24 -9.04
N VAL A 180 -5.69 -7.27 -8.11
CA VAL A 180 -4.82 -6.10 -8.15
C VAL A 180 -3.72 -6.28 -7.11
N GLU A 181 -2.47 -6.15 -7.55
CA GLU A 181 -1.32 -6.12 -6.65
C GLU A 181 -1.05 -4.69 -6.19
N VAL A 182 -1.06 -4.49 -4.88
CA VAL A 182 -0.74 -3.21 -4.26
C VAL A 182 0.57 -3.39 -3.49
N GLN A 183 1.56 -2.57 -3.83
CA GLN A 183 2.81 -2.46 -3.10
C GLN A 183 2.58 -1.56 -1.90
N LEU A 184 3.01 -1.98 -0.72
CA LEU A 184 2.95 -1.21 0.52
C LEU A 184 4.36 -0.98 1.03
N LYS A 185 4.65 0.25 1.43
CA LYS A 185 5.93 0.62 2.04
C LYS A 185 5.71 1.35 3.36
N VAL A 186 6.32 0.84 4.42
CA VAL A 186 6.30 1.48 5.74
C VAL A 186 7.47 2.46 5.81
N VAL A 187 7.18 3.75 5.96
CA VAL A 187 8.16 4.82 6.07
C VAL A 187 8.66 4.89 7.52
N LYS A 188 9.96 4.60 7.73
CA LYS A 188 10.52 4.39 9.07
C LYS A 188 10.47 5.64 9.95
N GLU A 189 10.74 6.79 9.35
CA GLU A 189 10.88 8.07 10.05
C GLU A 189 9.53 8.63 10.50
N SER A 190 8.45 8.28 9.80
CA SER A 190 7.12 8.86 10.00
C SER A 190 6.06 7.85 10.44
N TYR A 191 6.30 6.54 10.34
CA TYR A 191 5.28 5.49 10.45
C TYR A 191 4.16 5.61 9.41
N ALA A 192 4.36 6.40 8.35
CA ALA A 192 3.44 6.47 7.23
C ALA A 192 3.49 5.18 6.42
N ILE A 193 2.39 4.88 5.73
CA ILE A 193 2.27 3.75 4.82
C ILE A 193 2.00 4.32 3.44
N GLU A 194 2.95 4.11 2.53
CA GLU A 194 2.82 4.45 1.12
C GLU A 194 2.26 3.22 0.38
N LEU A 195 1.31 3.45 -0.52
CA LEU A 195 0.74 2.43 -1.38
C LEU A 195 0.96 2.82 -2.83
N THR A 196 1.29 1.82 -3.64
CA THR A 196 1.33 1.95 -5.10
C THR A 196 0.66 0.73 -5.72
N ALA A 197 -0.40 0.98 -6.47
CA ALA A 197 -1.14 -0.05 -7.20
C ALA A 197 -1.02 0.21 -8.70
N GLN A 198 -0.93 -0.86 -9.49
CA GLN A 198 -0.88 -0.77 -10.95
C GLN A 198 -1.84 -1.76 -11.61
N LEU A 199 -2.55 -1.32 -12.65
CA LEU A 199 -3.44 -2.18 -13.45
C LEU A 199 -3.59 -1.65 -14.89
N ASP A 200 -3.37 -2.50 -15.89
CA ASP A 200 -3.57 -2.19 -17.32
C ASP A 200 -2.86 -0.87 -17.76
N GLY A 201 -1.69 -0.55 -17.19
CA GLY A 201 -0.91 0.66 -17.49
C GLY A 201 -1.18 1.86 -16.58
N TYR A 202 -2.24 1.81 -15.78
CA TYR A 202 -2.58 2.88 -14.83
C TYR A 202 -1.90 2.64 -13.49
N GLN A 203 -1.45 3.72 -12.85
CA GLN A 203 -0.91 3.70 -11.51
C GLN A 203 -1.70 4.63 -10.58
N LEU A 204 -2.00 4.13 -9.38
CA LEU A 204 -2.53 4.92 -8.28
C LEU A 204 -1.55 4.82 -7.11
N SER A 205 -1.29 5.96 -6.49
CA SER A 205 -0.50 6.04 -5.27
C SER A 205 -1.34 6.64 -4.15
N ALA A 206 -1.12 6.17 -2.92
CA ALA A 206 -1.76 6.72 -1.73
C ALA A 206 -0.78 6.78 -0.56
N GLU A 207 -1.04 7.67 0.37
CA GLU A 207 -0.32 7.74 1.65
C GLU A 207 -1.32 7.71 2.80
N LEU A 208 -1.03 6.87 3.80
CA LEU A 208 -1.65 6.95 5.11
C LEU A 208 -0.65 7.45 6.12
N THR A 209 -1.04 8.48 6.86
CA THR A 209 -0.20 9.09 7.90
C THR A 209 -0.75 8.73 9.28
N PRO A 210 0.12 8.61 10.30
CA PRO A 210 -0.35 8.48 11.67
C PRO A 210 -1.27 9.63 12.08
N SER A 211 -2.40 9.28 12.68
CA SER A 211 -3.35 10.22 13.27
C SER A 211 -3.21 10.34 14.79
N THR A 212 -2.50 9.40 15.42
CA THR A 212 -2.14 9.41 16.84
C THR A 212 -0.61 9.48 17.02
N ASN A 213 -0.18 9.62 18.27
CA ASN A 213 1.24 9.62 18.60
C ASN A 213 1.87 8.26 18.28
N ARG A 214 3.16 8.27 17.96
CA ARG A 214 3.95 7.06 17.75
C ARG A 214 3.98 6.24 19.05
N PRO A 215 3.99 4.90 18.96
CA PRO A 215 4.16 4.03 20.13
C PRO A 215 5.41 4.43 20.90
N SER A 216 5.24 4.81 22.16
CA SER A 216 6.32 5.27 23.02
C SER A 216 6.18 4.68 24.42
N LEU A 217 7.31 4.60 25.11
CA LEU A 217 7.33 4.17 26.50
C LEU A 217 6.84 5.30 27.41
N PRO A 218 6.14 4.98 28.51
CA PRO A 218 5.80 5.96 29.53
C PRO A 218 7.08 6.48 30.22
N GLY A 219 6.98 7.65 30.86
CA GLY A 219 8.10 8.22 31.62
C GLY A 219 8.55 7.37 32.82
N THR A 220 7.71 6.44 33.28
CA THR A 220 8.05 5.46 34.31
C THR A 220 7.50 4.09 33.89
N LEU A 221 8.37 3.08 33.87
CA LEU A 221 8.00 1.72 33.50
C LEU A 221 7.29 1.04 34.67
N SER A 222 6.21 0.31 34.37
CA SER A 222 5.47 -0.49 35.35
C SER A 222 5.85 -1.96 35.21
N GLN A 223 5.93 -2.67 36.34
CA GLN A 223 6.33 -4.09 36.34
C GLN A 223 5.26 -4.96 35.67
N GLY A 224 5.70 -5.95 34.88
CA GLY A 224 4.83 -6.88 34.14
C GLY A 224 4.65 -6.51 32.67
N ASP A 225 3.58 -7.04 32.07
CA ASP A 225 3.23 -6.81 30.67
C ASP A 225 2.48 -5.48 30.52
N ASN A 226 2.92 -4.69 29.56
CA ASN A 226 2.40 -3.35 29.29
C ASN A 226 2.14 -3.17 27.79
N LYS A 227 1.23 -2.25 27.47
CA LYS A 227 0.91 -1.86 26.11
C LYS A 227 1.10 -0.36 25.94
N THR A 228 1.54 0.06 24.75
CA THR A 228 1.54 1.48 24.40
C THR A 228 0.13 1.98 24.10
N GLU A 229 -0.02 3.31 24.03
CA GLU A 229 -1.16 3.92 23.36
C GLU A 229 -1.26 3.42 21.90
N PRO A 230 -2.48 3.31 21.35
CA PRO A 230 -2.70 2.80 20.00
C PRO A 230 -2.23 3.79 18.93
N LEU A 231 -1.41 3.28 18.01
CA LEU A 231 -1.08 3.92 16.75
C LEU A 231 -2.22 3.69 15.76
N GLN A 232 -2.74 4.79 15.22
CA GLN A 232 -3.81 4.79 14.23
C GLN A 232 -3.38 5.62 13.02
N TRP A 233 -4.02 5.35 11.87
CA TRP A 233 -3.76 6.08 10.63
C TRP A 233 -5.01 6.80 10.11
N LYS A 234 -4.77 7.76 9.23
CA LYS A 234 -5.76 8.41 8.37
C LYS A 234 -5.19 8.52 6.96
N VAL A 235 -6.07 8.59 5.96
CA VAL A 235 -5.66 8.89 4.58
C VAL A 235 -5.09 10.31 4.53
N GLY A 236 -3.86 10.44 4.04
CA GLY A 236 -3.20 11.71 3.76
C GLY A 236 -3.58 12.23 2.38
N TRP A 237 -3.27 11.45 1.35
CA TRP A 237 -3.63 11.74 -0.05
C TRP A 237 -3.77 10.45 -0.86
N ILE A 238 -4.47 10.58 -1.98
CA ILE A 238 -4.57 9.58 -3.05
C ILE A 238 -4.39 10.34 -4.36
N THR A 239 -3.47 9.91 -5.22
CA THR A 239 -3.21 10.53 -6.52
C THR A 239 -3.01 9.48 -7.59
N THR A 240 -3.37 9.81 -8.82
CA THR A 240 -2.89 9.08 -9.99
C THR A 240 -1.41 9.38 -10.18
N GLY A 241 -0.61 8.36 -10.50
CA GLY A 241 0.73 8.61 -11.03
C GLY A 241 0.56 9.26 -12.39
N GLU A 242 1.07 10.48 -12.58
CA GLU A 242 1.14 11.06 -13.91
C GLU A 242 2.02 10.16 -14.78
N GLU A 243 1.55 9.77 -15.95
CA GLU A 243 2.43 9.30 -17.02
C GLU A 243 3.37 10.48 -17.32
N GLU A 244 4.65 10.40 -16.92
CA GLU A 244 5.67 11.22 -17.55
C GLU A 244 5.71 10.82 -19.03
N GLU A 245 5.03 11.62 -19.87
CA GLU A 245 5.10 11.57 -21.35
C GLU A 245 6.54 11.73 -21.87
#